data_AF-A0A096PC84-F1
#
_entry.id   AF-A0A096PC84-F1
#
_cell.length_a   1.000
_cell.length_b   1.000
_cell.length_c   1.000
_cell.angle_alpha   90.00
_cell.angle_beta   90.00
_cell.angle_gamma   90.00
#
_symmetry.space_group_name_H-M   'P 1'
#
loop_
_entity.id
_entity.type
_entity.pdbx_description
1 polymer ?
#
loop_
_entity_poly.entity_id
_entity_poly.type
_entity_poly.pdbx_seq_one_letter_code
_entity_poly.pdbx_strand_id
1 'polypeptide(L)'
;MDAPFKKILSFGGWAESTDAATFERYRDVSFDGVDIDWEYPGATDQGIPAGDRTDGLYYHRFLTVLRNLLPSSKSPSIALPGSFWYLKQFPVEDMAKVLDYFIFMTYDLHGQWNHGNKFASPSCETGNCLRSHVNRTETRNSLSMITKSGVPAGKVIVGIASYGRSFRMADKSCTGPHCLFTGSFSVSEAEPGRCTDTGSYISNAELDEIWDMAGEGVEELSAKRWHDTKTHSDIMTYGTKGNGMTDWVAYMSDKTKEERIAWVKTLNFGGTTDWAIDLAGYFEGPSKKDGTSNGGWSDFKADDLTCDSKNWPSTLEKLANNVDSINANCRSLALMNILIKDLIVAVEEVSKNFNDAFGWYADRVKDFIDDRIEEFLAPGRGKGLKYMDCEWKSRKGSDKGRCDETWPPVAPGPSPGPRVVWYTMRDEKGFYAALLTEAGIEKDWVE
;
A
#
# COMPACT_ATOMS: atom_id res chain seq x y z
N MET A 1 27.73 -28.83 -1.14
CA MET A 1 26.74 -28.97 -0.05
C MET A 1 25.64 -28.00 -0.39
N ASP A 2 24.53 -28.50 -0.94
CA ASP A 2 23.39 -27.66 -1.26
C ASP A 2 22.77 -27.21 0.06
N ALA A 3 22.94 -25.94 0.42
CA ALA A 3 22.17 -25.37 1.51
C ALA A 3 20.70 -25.44 1.09
N PRO A 4 19.79 -26.00 1.91
CA PRO A 4 18.39 -26.06 1.54
C PRO A 4 17.85 -24.63 1.40
N PHE A 5 17.22 -24.33 0.26
CA PHE A 5 16.53 -23.06 0.03
C PHE A 5 15.51 -22.79 1.12
N LYS A 6 15.48 -21.55 1.63
CA LYS A 6 14.51 -21.08 2.61
C LYS A 6 13.33 -20.43 1.89
N LYS A 7 12.11 -20.84 2.22
CA LYS A 7 10.88 -20.26 1.65
C LYS A 7 10.26 -19.30 2.66
N ILE A 8 10.31 -18.01 2.40
CA ILE A 8 9.76 -16.97 3.27
C ILE A 8 8.50 -16.43 2.61
N LEU A 9 7.39 -16.33 3.36
CA LEU A 9 6.14 -15.79 2.86
C LEU A 9 6.08 -14.29 3.16
N SER A 10 5.96 -13.43 2.14
CA SER A 10 5.75 -11.99 2.33
C SER A 10 4.26 -11.65 2.43
N PHE A 11 3.92 -10.79 3.39
CA PHE A 11 2.59 -10.21 3.58
C PHE A 11 2.65 -8.70 3.34
N GLY A 12 1.72 -8.20 2.53
CA GLY A 12 1.61 -6.78 2.21
C GLY A 12 2.04 -6.48 0.79
N GLY A 13 2.98 -5.55 0.63
CA GLY A 13 3.36 -4.95 -0.64
C GLY A 13 2.40 -3.84 -1.08
N TRP A 14 2.78 -3.13 -2.14
CA TRP A 14 2.05 -1.96 -2.66
C TRP A 14 0.54 -2.18 -2.87
N ALA A 15 0.13 -3.37 -3.30
CA ALA A 15 -1.28 -3.66 -3.61
C ALA A 15 -2.09 -4.28 -2.44
N GLU A 16 -1.43 -4.92 -1.47
CA GLU A 16 -2.10 -5.87 -0.55
C GLU A 16 -1.76 -5.63 0.94
N SER A 17 -1.32 -4.42 1.31
CA SER A 17 -0.90 -4.07 2.67
C SER A 17 -2.00 -4.14 3.76
N THR A 18 -3.26 -4.48 3.44
CA THR A 18 -4.38 -4.42 4.42
C THR A 18 -5.50 -5.48 4.32
N ASP A 19 -5.52 -6.41 3.36
CA ASP A 19 -6.63 -7.36 3.24
C ASP A 19 -6.46 -8.59 4.17
N ALA A 20 -7.43 -8.82 5.06
CA ALA A 20 -7.47 -9.98 5.95
C ALA A 20 -7.70 -11.31 5.19
N ALA A 21 -8.24 -11.26 3.97
CA ALA A 21 -8.57 -12.43 3.16
C ALA A 21 -7.34 -13.16 2.58
N THR A 22 -6.15 -12.57 2.63
CA THR A 22 -4.91 -13.12 2.07
C THR A 22 -4.28 -14.17 3.00
N PHE A 23 -4.54 -14.10 4.31
CA PHE A 23 -3.98 -14.99 5.32
C PHE A 23 -4.44 -16.46 5.17
N GLU A 24 -5.71 -16.69 4.80
CA GLU A 24 -6.27 -18.04 4.71
C GLU A 24 -5.75 -18.86 3.51
N ARG A 25 -5.12 -18.23 2.52
CA ARG A 25 -4.66 -18.92 1.28
C ARG A 25 -3.38 -19.73 1.45
N TYR A 26 -2.60 -19.51 2.51
CA TYR A 26 -1.22 -20.03 2.62
C TYR A 26 -0.97 -20.95 3.81
N ARG A 27 -2.03 -21.35 4.53
CA ARG A 27 -1.93 -22.14 5.78
C ARG A 27 -1.25 -23.51 5.62
N ASP A 28 -1.32 -24.11 4.44
CA ASP A 28 -0.88 -25.50 4.20
C ASP A 28 0.52 -25.60 3.55
N VAL A 29 1.23 -24.47 3.37
CA VAL A 29 2.60 -24.45 2.86
C VAL A 29 3.59 -24.29 4.03
N SER A 30 4.54 -25.23 4.15
CA SER A 30 5.63 -25.10 5.13
C SER A 30 6.62 -24.03 4.66
N PHE A 31 6.54 -22.85 5.29
CA PHE A 31 7.49 -21.74 5.13
C PHE A 31 8.54 -21.75 6.22
N ASP A 32 9.74 -21.30 5.92
CA ASP A 32 10.85 -21.11 6.85
C ASP A 32 10.79 -19.77 7.59
N GLY A 33 9.76 -18.95 7.34
CA GLY A 33 9.66 -17.63 7.94
C GLY A 33 8.58 -16.77 7.30
N VAL A 34 8.52 -15.52 7.75
CA VAL A 34 7.57 -14.51 7.27
C VAL A 34 8.31 -13.20 7.00
N ASP A 35 7.86 -12.48 5.98
CA ASP A 35 8.32 -11.15 5.65
C ASP A 35 7.10 -10.22 5.70
N ILE A 36 7.23 -9.04 6.29
CA ILE A 36 6.11 -8.10 6.42
C ILE A 36 6.47 -6.82 5.68
N ASP A 37 5.76 -6.57 4.58
CA ASP A 37 6.05 -5.51 3.61
C ASP A 37 4.97 -4.43 3.68
N TRP A 38 4.86 -3.76 4.82
CA TRP A 38 3.98 -2.59 4.94
C TRP A 38 4.60 -1.36 4.28
N GLU A 39 3.97 -0.89 3.20
CA GLU A 39 4.36 0.32 2.47
C GLU A 39 3.37 1.49 2.68
N TYR A 40 3.72 2.55 3.42
CA TYR A 40 4.68 2.56 4.52
C TYR A 40 4.02 3.06 5.81
N PRO A 41 4.36 2.51 7.00
CA PRO A 41 3.87 3.00 8.28
C PRO A 41 4.20 4.49 8.45
N GLY A 42 3.18 5.28 8.77
CA GLY A 42 3.29 6.73 8.96
C GLY A 42 3.49 7.55 7.69
N ALA A 43 3.28 6.95 6.51
CA ALA A 43 3.18 7.68 5.25
C ALA A 43 1.81 8.36 5.14
N THR A 44 1.82 9.69 5.10
CA THR A 44 0.59 10.50 5.04
C THR A 44 0.09 10.75 3.61
N ASP A 45 0.85 10.28 2.61
CA ASP A 45 0.71 10.59 1.19
C ASP A 45 0.27 9.41 0.32
N GLN A 46 -0.06 8.25 0.92
CA GLN A 46 -0.39 7.01 0.19
C GLN A 46 -1.86 6.55 0.22
N GLY A 47 -2.79 7.32 0.81
CA GLY A 47 -4.23 6.98 0.78
C GLY A 47 -4.79 6.43 2.10
N ILE A 48 -5.99 5.84 2.08
CA ILE A 48 -6.96 5.91 3.21
C ILE A 48 -7.02 4.64 4.10
N PRO A 49 -6.96 4.80 5.44
CA PRO A 49 -6.61 6.03 6.13
C PRO A 49 -5.12 6.32 5.96
N ALA A 50 -4.77 7.60 5.87
CA ALA A 50 -3.38 8.04 5.85
C ALA A 50 -2.67 7.51 7.11
N GLY A 51 -1.41 7.10 6.95
CA GLY A 51 -0.62 6.58 8.07
C GLY A 51 -0.43 7.62 9.17
N ASP A 52 -0.40 7.15 10.42
CA ASP A 52 -0.10 7.96 11.59
C ASP A 52 1.39 7.91 11.94
N ARG A 53 1.95 9.00 12.47
CA ARG A 53 3.39 9.04 12.85
C ARG A 53 3.76 8.00 13.91
N THR A 54 2.79 7.48 14.64
CA THR A 54 2.97 6.42 15.65
C THR A 54 2.93 5.01 15.04
N ASP A 55 2.57 4.84 13.76
CA ASP A 55 2.50 3.55 13.08
C ASP A 55 3.80 2.77 13.19
N GLY A 56 4.96 3.43 13.05
CA GLY A 56 6.25 2.75 13.18
C GLY A 56 6.48 2.15 14.57
N LEU A 57 5.95 2.78 15.62
CA LEU A 57 6.01 2.24 17.00
C LEU A 57 5.06 1.05 17.17
N TYR A 58 3.85 1.14 16.61
CA TYR A 58 2.89 0.02 16.62
C TYR A 58 3.40 -1.15 15.78
N TYR A 59 4.06 -0.86 14.66
CA TYR A 59 4.66 -1.85 13.81
C TYR A 59 5.77 -2.59 14.54
N HIS A 60 6.67 -1.88 15.23
CA HIS A 60 7.67 -2.52 16.08
C HIS A 60 7.06 -3.40 17.19
N ARG A 61 5.97 -2.95 17.84
CA ARG A 61 5.24 -3.75 18.83
C ARG A 61 4.66 -5.02 18.21
N PHE A 62 4.04 -4.90 17.05
CA PHE A 62 3.56 -6.05 16.28
C PHE A 62 4.70 -7.03 15.97
N LEU A 63 5.83 -6.56 15.44
CA LEU A 63 6.99 -7.39 15.14
C LEU A 63 7.57 -8.07 16.39
N THR A 64 7.51 -7.41 17.54
CA THR A 64 7.91 -8.00 18.83
C THR A 64 6.98 -9.15 19.22
N VAL A 65 5.67 -8.97 19.10
CA VAL A 65 4.67 -10.03 19.36
C VAL A 65 4.86 -11.17 18.36
N LEU A 66 5.03 -10.85 17.07
CA LEU A 66 5.28 -11.81 16.01
C LEU A 66 6.52 -12.67 16.31
N ARG A 67 7.65 -12.05 16.69
CA ARG A 67 8.87 -12.79 17.05
C ARG A 67 8.65 -13.72 18.25
N ASN A 68 7.86 -13.31 19.24
CA ASN A 68 7.58 -14.14 20.41
C ASN A 68 6.64 -15.32 20.11
N LEU A 69 5.75 -15.17 19.13
CA LEU A 69 4.81 -16.22 18.72
C LEU A 69 5.41 -17.16 17.67
N LEU A 70 6.34 -16.69 16.85
CA LEU A 70 7.01 -17.50 15.85
C LEU A 70 7.95 -18.53 16.51
N PRO A 71 7.94 -19.80 16.07
CA PRO A 71 8.95 -20.76 16.47
C PRO A 71 10.36 -20.22 16.16
N SER A 72 11.34 -20.53 17.01
CA SER A 72 12.73 -20.06 16.84
C SER A 72 13.40 -20.54 15.54
N SER A 73 12.84 -21.56 14.90
CA SER A 73 13.27 -22.06 13.58
C SER A 73 12.73 -21.24 12.40
N LYS A 74 11.81 -20.30 12.64
CA LYS A 74 11.22 -19.43 11.63
C LYS A 74 11.89 -18.06 11.64
N SER A 75 12.17 -17.52 10.45
CA SER A 75 12.83 -16.23 10.29
C SER A 75 11.83 -15.10 9.99
N PRO A 76 11.68 -14.08 10.86
CA PRO A 76 10.95 -12.87 10.53
C PRO A 76 11.86 -11.82 9.87
N SER A 77 11.37 -11.22 8.79
CA SER A 77 11.98 -10.06 8.11
C SER A 77 10.92 -9.01 7.75
N ILE A 78 11.39 -7.86 7.26
CA ILE A 78 10.54 -6.83 6.65
C ILE A 78 11.28 -6.22 5.45
N ALA A 79 10.54 -5.71 4.46
CA ALA A 79 11.06 -4.74 3.51
C ALA A 79 11.06 -3.31 4.07
N LEU A 80 12.13 -2.57 3.78
CA LEU A 80 12.34 -1.18 4.19
C LEU A 80 12.55 -0.27 2.97
N PRO A 81 12.01 0.97 3.00
CA PRO A 81 12.20 1.93 1.93
C PRO A 81 13.61 2.51 1.90
N GLY A 82 14.23 2.60 0.72
CA GLY A 82 15.53 3.26 0.54
C GLY A 82 15.53 4.78 0.77
N SER A 83 14.36 5.40 0.84
CA SER A 83 14.18 6.85 1.02
C SER A 83 14.12 7.26 2.50
N PHE A 84 14.84 8.33 2.85
CA PHE A 84 14.75 8.94 4.19
C PHE A 84 13.33 9.35 4.57
N TRP A 85 12.55 9.86 3.61
CA TRP A 85 11.21 10.39 3.87
C TRP A 85 10.29 9.35 4.51
N TYR A 86 10.37 8.11 4.05
CA TYR A 86 9.60 6.99 4.57
C TYR A 86 10.33 6.27 5.72
N LEU A 87 11.65 6.07 5.61
CA LEU A 87 12.41 5.32 6.62
C LEU A 87 12.39 5.98 8.00
N LYS A 88 12.32 7.32 8.09
CA LYS A 88 12.38 8.07 9.35
C LYS A 88 11.31 7.67 10.39
N GLN A 89 10.22 7.02 9.97
CA GLN A 89 9.15 6.57 10.87
C GLN A 89 9.47 5.23 11.53
N PHE A 90 10.43 4.46 11.00
CA PHE A 90 10.75 3.13 11.50
C PHE A 90 11.79 3.21 12.63
N PRO A 91 11.50 2.71 13.85
CA PRO A 91 12.49 2.56 14.91
C PRO A 91 13.42 1.37 14.61
N VAL A 92 14.23 1.50 13.54
CA VAL A 92 15.01 0.40 12.94
C VAL A 92 16.04 -0.23 13.88
N GLU A 93 16.62 0.54 14.82
CA GLU A 93 17.52 0.01 15.84
C GLU A 93 16.81 -1.00 16.75
N ASP A 94 15.58 -0.70 17.16
CA ASP A 94 14.78 -1.58 18.01
C ASP A 94 14.23 -2.76 17.22
N MET A 95 13.75 -2.52 15.99
CA MET A 95 13.31 -3.58 15.08
C MET A 95 14.44 -4.58 14.78
N ALA A 96 15.69 -4.13 14.70
CA ALA A 96 16.85 -5.00 14.46
C ALA A 96 17.10 -6.00 15.60
N LYS A 97 16.51 -5.80 16.78
CA LYS A 97 16.60 -6.73 17.92
C LYS A 97 15.62 -7.90 17.80
N VAL A 98 14.54 -7.74 17.03
CA VAL A 98 13.45 -8.74 16.91
C VAL A 98 13.36 -9.39 15.53
N LEU A 99 13.98 -8.80 14.51
CA LEU A 99 14.06 -9.33 13.14
C LEU A 99 15.38 -10.03 12.86
N ASP A 100 15.38 -11.02 11.98
CA ASP A 100 16.59 -11.72 11.55
C ASP A 100 17.35 -10.91 10.48
N TYR A 101 16.63 -10.28 9.55
CA TYR A 101 17.19 -9.39 8.53
C TYR A 101 16.15 -8.40 7.99
N PHE A 102 16.64 -7.41 7.23
CA PHE A 102 15.85 -6.40 6.51
C PHE A 102 16.12 -6.51 5.02
N ILE A 103 15.08 -6.60 4.21
CA ILE A 103 15.16 -6.36 2.79
C ILE A 103 15.16 -4.85 2.59
N PHE A 104 16.20 -4.28 1.98
CA PHE A 104 16.29 -2.85 1.79
C PHE A 104 16.08 -2.49 0.33
N MET A 105 14.93 -1.92 0.03
CA MET A 105 14.45 -1.60 -1.32
C MET A 105 15.22 -0.43 -1.89
N THR A 106 16.46 -0.67 -2.31
CA THR A 106 17.38 0.31 -2.91
C THR A 106 17.24 0.40 -4.43
N TYR A 107 16.00 0.30 -4.87
CA TYR A 107 15.45 0.54 -6.21
C TYR A 107 14.27 1.50 -6.05
N ASP A 108 13.62 1.89 -7.15
CA ASP A 108 12.55 2.91 -7.14
C ASP A 108 12.96 4.23 -6.49
N LEU A 109 14.23 4.59 -6.66
CA LEU A 109 14.75 5.88 -6.18
C LEU A 109 14.15 7.05 -6.98
N HIS A 110 13.76 6.78 -8.23
CA HIS A 110 13.09 7.74 -9.11
C HIS A 110 12.06 7.04 -9.98
N GLY A 111 11.00 7.76 -10.36
CA GLY A 111 9.93 7.26 -11.21
C GLY A 111 8.98 8.38 -11.61
N GLN A 112 7.88 8.02 -12.29
CA GLN A 112 6.89 8.97 -12.81
C GLN A 112 6.34 9.91 -11.72
N TRP A 113 6.20 9.40 -10.50
CA TRP A 113 5.74 10.14 -9.31
C TRP A 113 6.64 11.32 -8.91
N ASN A 114 7.81 11.48 -9.52
CA ASN A 114 8.65 12.66 -9.30
C ASN A 114 8.11 13.91 -9.99
N HIS A 115 7.24 13.75 -11.00
CA HIS A 115 6.73 14.88 -11.79
C HIS A 115 6.03 15.92 -10.91
N GLY A 116 6.49 17.17 -10.96
CA GLY A 116 5.97 18.27 -10.15
C GLY A 116 6.58 18.38 -8.75
N ASN A 117 7.46 17.46 -8.34
CA ASN A 117 8.11 17.48 -7.03
C ASN A 117 9.55 18.01 -7.12
N LYS A 118 9.74 19.28 -6.75
CA LYS A 118 11.08 19.93 -6.72
C LYS A 118 12.08 19.29 -5.76
N PHE A 119 11.62 18.46 -4.82
CA PHE A 119 12.47 17.77 -3.84
C PHE A 119 12.84 16.35 -4.28
N ALA A 120 12.27 15.86 -5.38
CA ALA A 120 12.52 14.50 -5.86
C ALA A 120 13.94 14.29 -6.40
N SER A 121 14.59 15.36 -6.89
CA SER A 121 15.94 15.26 -7.44
C SER A 121 16.69 16.58 -7.33
N PRO A 122 17.95 16.57 -6.88
CA PRO A 122 18.78 17.77 -6.86
C PRO A 122 18.90 18.39 -8.26
N SER A 123 18.78 19.71 -8.34
CA SER A 123 18.88 20.47 -9.59
C SER A 123 17.83 20.10 -10.65
N CYS A 124 16.66 19.61 -10.22
CA CYS A 124 15.51 19.36 -11.09
C CYS A 124 14.26 20.05 -10.53
N GLU A 125 14.05 21.32 -10.89
CA GLU A 125 13.00 22.15 -10.30
C GLU A 125 11.59 21.62 -10.52
N THR A 126 11.35 21.03 -11.69
CA THR A 126 10.06 20.43 -12.08
C THR A 126 9.93 18.96 -11.67
N GLY A 127 10.97 18.36 -11.09
CA GLY A 127 11.00 16.97 -10.65
C GLY A 127 11.00 15.92 -11.78
N ASN A 128 10.77 16.31 -13.03
CA ASN A 128 10.62 15.41 -14.18
C ASN A 128 11.91 15.19 -14.99
N CYS A 129 13.07 15.15 -14.33
CA CYS A 129 14.34 14.87 -15.01
C CYS A 129 14.56 13.36 -15.16
N LEU A 130 15.23 12.94 -16.23
CA LEU A 130 15.63 11.54 -16.43
C LEU A 130 16.66 11.14 -15.37
N ARG A 131 16.25 10.28 -14.43
CA ARG A 131 17.09 9.83 -13.32
C ARG A 131 16.98 8.33 -13.13
N SER A 132 18.09 7.71 -12.77
CA SER A 132 18.18 6.26 -12.63
C SER A 132 17.58 5.80 -11.30
N HIS A 133 16.53 5.00 -11.35
CA HIS A 133 15.89 4.44 -10.15
C HIS A 133 16.80 3.46 -9.37
N VAL A 134 17.94 3.09 -9.92
CA VAL A 134 18.92 2.13 -9.37
C VAL A 134 20.31 2.75 -9.20
N ASN A 135 20.38 4.09 -9.09
CA ASN A 135 21.62 4.84 -8.94
C ASN A 135 22.46 4.37 -7.73
N ARG A 136 23.66 3.84 -7.98
CA ARG A 136 24.56 3.30 -6.94
C ARG A 136 25.00 4.33 -5.91
N THR A 137 25.16 5.59 -6.30
CA THR A 137 25.55 6.65 -5.36
C THR A 137 24.45 6.88 -4.33
N GLU A 138 23.19 6.85 -4.77
CA GLU A 138 22.03 6.99 -3.90
C GLU A 138 21.78 5.73 -3.08
N THR A 139 21.93 4.53 -3.67
CA THR A 139 21.98 3.26 -2.93
C THR A 139 22.99 3.34 -1.78
N ARG A 140 24.21 3.85 -2.02
CA ARG A 140 25.23 4.01 -0.96
C ARG A 140 24.78 4.98 0.13
N ASN A 141 24.08 6.06 -0.22
CA ASN A 141 23.55 7.01 0.76
C ASN A 141 22.48 6.34 1.63
N SER A 142 21.56 5.58 1.04
CA SER A 142 20.56 4.79 1.77
C SER A 142 21.23 3.78 2.71
N LEU A 143 22.27 3.07 2.24
CA LEU A 143 23.03 2.11 3.04
C LEU A 143 23.77 2.78 4.21
N SER A 144 24.31 3.98 4.00
CA SER A 144 24.88 4.76 5.10
C SER A 144 23.83 5.23 6.09
N MET A 145 22.61 5.52 5.64
CA MET A 145 21.52 5.97 6.50
C MET A 145 21.09 4.83 7.44
N ILE A 146 20.75 3.66 6.90
CA ILE A 146 20.25 2.53 7.71
C ILE A 146 21.28 2.05 8.74
N THR A 147 22.56 2.00 8.37
CA THR A 147 23.64 1.58 9.28
C THR A 147 23.96 2.62 10.36
N LYS A 148 23.89 3.92 10.05
CA LYS A 148 24.04 4.99 11.04
C LYS A 148 22.84 5.10 11.98
N SER A 149 21.69 4.58 11.58
CA SER A 149 20.51 4.43 12.44
C SER A 149 20.54 3.20 13.33
N GLY A 150 21.69 2.54 13.50
CA GLY A 150 21.91 1.47 14.48
C GLY A 150 21.68 0.05 13.96
N VAL A 151 21.31 -0.15 12.69
CA VAL A 151 21.13 -1.49 12.13
C VAL A 151 22.49 -2.12 11.79
N PRO A 152 22.81 -3.33 12.30
CA PRO A 152 24.02 -4.04 11.91
C PRO A 152 24.05 -4.33 10.39
N ALA A 153 25.17 -4.04 9.72
CA ALA A 153 25.30 -4.25 8.28
C ALA A 153 24.97 -5.70 7.86
N GLY A 154 25.38 -6.69 8.65
CA GLY A 154 25.08 -8.11 8.40
C GLY A 154 23.59 -8.47 8.41
N LYS A 155 22.71 -7.59 8.91
CA LYS A 155 21.24 -7.77 8.87
C LYS A 155 20.58 -7.06 7.68
N VAL A 156 21.31 -6.30 6.87
CA VAL A 156 20.73 -5.56 5.74
C VAL A 156 21.01 -6.32 4.44
N ILE A 157 19.93 -6.70 3.76
CA ILE A 157 19.93 -7.37 2.46
C ILE A 157 19.64 -6.31 1.39
N VAL A 158 20.63 -6.02 0.53
CA VAL A 158 20.58 -4.89 -0.40
C VAL A 158 19.76 -5.24 -1.64
N GLY A 159 18.77 -4.41 -1.97
CA GLY A 159 17.88 -4.61 -3.11
C GLY A 159 18.57 -4.42 -4.46
N ILE A 160 18.28 -5.35 -5.36
CA ILE A 160 18.58 -5.36 -6.80
C ILE A 160 17.24 -5.44 -7.54
N ALA A 161 17.17 -4.89 -8.75
CA ALA A 161 15.97 -4.83 -9.58
C ALA A 161 16.18 -5.58 -10.90
N SER A 162 15.21 -6.42 -11.25
CA SER A 162 15.03 -7.08 -12.56
C SER A 162 14.08 -6.31 -13.47
N TYR A 163 13.91 -5.02 -13.24
CA TYR A 163 13.06 -4.15 -14.03
C TYR A 163 13.71 -2.78 -14.13
N GLY A 164 13.21 -1.98 -15.07
CA GLY A 164 13.54 -0.57 -15.20
C GLY A 164 12.34 0.33 -14.94
N ARG A 165 12.63 1.56 -14.50
CA ARG A 165 11.66 2.65 -14.53
C ARG A 165 11.84 3.44 -15.84
N SER A 166 10.82 3.42 -16.68
CA SER A 166 10.83 4.07 -17.99
C SER A 166 10.14 5.44 -18.00
N PHE A 167 10.49 6.27 -18.95
CA PHE A 167 10.03 7.65 -19.08
C PHE A 167 9.88 8.01 -20.56
N ARG A 168 8.75 8.61 -20.93
CA ARG A 168 8.61 9.27 -22.23
C ARG A 168 9.48 10.53 -22.24
N MET A 169 10.47 10.59 -23.12
CA MET A 169 11.34 11.76 -23.24
C MET A 169 10.57 12.94 -23.83
N ALA A 170 10.75 14.14 -23.27
CA ALA A 170 10.23 15.38 -23.85
C ALA A 170 10.92 15.76 -25.16
N ASP A 171 12.21 15.39 -25.28
CA ASP A 171 13.00 15.47 -26.50
C ASP A 171 13.75 14.15 -26.68
N LYS A 172 13.41 13.42 -27.75
CA LYS A 172 14.00 12.11 -28.07
C LYS A 172 15.51 12.13 -28.32
N SER A 173 16.09 13.32 -28.54
CA SER A 173 17.53 13.49 -28.71
C SER A 173 18.28 13.77 -27.38
N CYS A 174 17.55 14.03 -26.30
CA CYS A 174 18.09 14.43 -25.01
C CYS A 174 18.00 13.28 -23.99
N THR A 175 19.13 12.64 -23.68
CA THR A 175 19.20 11.47 -22.78
C THR A 175 20.01 11.68 -21.49
N GLY A 176 20.48 12.92 -21.26
CA GLY A 176 21.25 13.30 -20.08
C GLY A 176 20.40 13.55 -18.82
N PRO A 177 21.03 13.71 -17.65
CA PRO A 177 20.36 13.82 -16.35
C PRO A 177 19.57 15.12 -16.11
N HIS A 178 19.67 16.07 -17.04
CA HIS A 178 18.89 17.32 -17.06
C HIS A 178 17.80 17.32 -18.14
N CYS A 179 17.73 16.26 -18.95
CA CYS A 179 16.66 16.08 -19.91
C CYS A 179 15.38 15.70 -19.17
N LEU A 180 14.25 16.07 -19.76
CA LEU A 180 12.96 15.98 -19.10
C LEU A 180 12.12 14.84 -19.67
N PHE A 181 11.22 14.33 -18.86
CA PHE A 181 10.17 13.41 -19.25
C PHE A 181 8.78 14.05 -19.21
N THR A 182 7.82 13.48 -19.94
CA THR A 182 6.42 13.98 -20.05
C THR A 182 5.45 13.20 -19.16
N GLY A 183 4.15 13.52 -19.26
CA GLY A 183 3.10 12.97 -18.41
C GLY A 183 2.85 13.82 -17.15
N SER A 184 2.39 13.17 -16.09
CA SER A 184 2.08 13.82 -14.80
C SER A 184 2.47 12.92 -13.63
N PHE A 185 2.25 13.34 -12.39
CA PHE A 185 2.57 12.57 -11.19
C PHE A 185 2.01 11.13 -11.23
N SER A 186 0.77 10.97 -11.71
CA SER A 186 0.03 9.70 -11.71
C SER A 186 -0.16 9.07 -13.09
N VAL A 187 0.32 9.71 -14.16
CA VAL A 187 0.12 9.24 -15.54
C VAL A 187 1.46 9.23 -16.25
N SER A 188 1.95 8.04 -16.59
CA SER A 188 3.10 7.88 -17.45
C SER A 188 2.67 7.80 -18.91
N GLU A 189 3.41 8.48 -19.78
CA GLU A 189 3.24 8.40 -21.23
C GLU A 189 4.20 7.40 -21.88
N ALA A 190 5.13 6.81 -21.12
CA ALA A 190 6.04 5.78 -21.62
C ALA A 190 5.25 4.56 -22.13
N GLU A 191 5.71 3.94 -23.21
CA GLU A 191 5.11 2.75 -23.77
C GLU A 191 5.20 1.60 -22.75
N PRO A 192 4.07 1.00 -22.35
CA PRO A 192 4.07 -0.14 -21.44
C PRO A 192 4.69 -1.35 -22.15
N GLY A 193 5.40 -2.18 -21.38
CA GLY A 193 5.81 -3.50 -21.86
C GLY A 193 4.60 -4.40 -22.13
N ARG A 194 4.73 -5.33 -23.08
CA ARG A 194 3.61 -6.21 -23.49
C ARG A 194 3.12 -7.18 -22.42
N CYS A 195 3.96 -7.48 -21.43
CA CYS A 195 3.69 -8.41 -20.33
C CYS A 195 3.44 -7.66 -19.01
N THR A 196 4.23 -6.63 -18.72
CA THR A 196 4.05 -5.81 -17.52
C THR A 196 2.86 -4.86 -17.62
N ASP A 197 2.46 -4.48 -18.84
CA ASP A 197 1.29 -3.65 -19.18
C ASP A 197 1.13 -2.38 -18.32
N THR A 198 2.26 -1.81 -17.90
CA THR A 198 2.29 -0.67 -16.98
C THR A 198 3.26 0.38 -17.48
N GLY A 199 2.77 1.58 -17.79
CA GLY A 199 3.64 2.71 -18.15
C GLY A 199 4.60 3.04 -17.00
N SER A 200 5.84 3.43 -17.32
CA SER A 200 6.93 3.66 -16.37
C SER A 200 7.50 2.41 -15.69
N TYR A 201 7.06 1.19 -16.02
CA TYR A 201 7.59 -0.05 -15.44
C TYR A 201 7.74 -1.11 -16.53
N ILE A 202 8.95 -1.61 -16.72
CA ILE A 202 9.25 -2.59 -17.77
C ILE A 202 10.26 -3.62 -17.27
N SER A 203 9.99 -4.90 -17.50
CA SER A 203 10.86 -5.98 -17.03
C SER A 203 12.18 -6.03 -17.81
N ASN A 204 13.24 -6.59 -17.20
CA ASN A 204 14.48 -6.88 -17.93
C ASN A 204 14.22 -7.83 -19.12
N ALA A 205 13.33 -8.81 -18.95
CA ALA A 205 12.92 -9.72 -20.01
C ALA A 205 12.39 -8.97 -21.25
N GLU A 206 11.48 -8.01 -21.05
CA GLU A 206 10.93 -7.19 -22.13
C GLU A 206 11.98 -6.25 -22.73
N LEU A 207 12.90 -5.72 -21.92
CA LEU A 207 13.99 -4.86 -22.42
C LEU A 207 14.95 -5.64 -23.32
N ASP A 208 15.30 -6.86 -22.94
CA ASP A 208 16.17 -7.73 -23.74
C ASP A 208 15.46 -8.18 -25.02
N GLU A 209 14.16 -8.50 -24.96
CA GLU A 209 13.35 -8.77 -26.15
C GLU A 209 13.35 -7.58 -27.12
N ILE A 210 13.07 -6.37 -26.63
CA ILE A 210 13.08 -5.15 -27.46
C ILE A 210 14.46 -4.93 -28.07
N TRP A 211 15.53 -5.15 -27.29
CA TRP A 211 16.90 -5.00 -27.76
C TRP A 211 17.23 -5.98 -28.90
N ASP A 212 16.91 -7.26 -28.71
CA ASP A 212 17.20 -8.32 -29.67
C ASP A 212 16.39 -8.14 -30.96
N MET A 213 15.08 -7.89 -30.86
CA MET A 213 14.21 -7.65 -32.02
C MET A 213 14.59 -6.39 -32.80
N ALA A 214 14.99 -5.31 -32.12
CA ALA A 214 15.52 -4.12 -32.79
C ALA A 214 16.86 -4.41 -33.51
N GLY A 215 17.70 -5.27 -32.94
CA GLY A 215 18.95 -5.73 -33.56
C GLY A 215 18.74 -6.61 -34.79
N GLU A 216 17.66 -7.38 -34.81
CA GLU A 216 17.20 -8.18 -35.96
C GLU A 216 16.52 -7.33 -37.05
N GLY A 217 16.23 -6.06 -36.77
CA GLY A 217 15.60 -5.14 -37.70
C GLY A 217 14.10 -5.35 -37.86
N VAL A 218 13.42 -5.84 -36.81
CA VAL A 218 11.95 -5.90 -36.79
C VAL A 218 11.37 -4.50 -36.99
N GLU A 219 10.40 -4.39 -37.89
CA GLU A 219 9.76 -3.12 -38.23
C GLU A 219 9.16 -2.45 -36.97
N GLU A 220 9.15 -1.12 -36.93
CA GLU A 220 8.64 -0.29 -35.83
C GLU A 220 9.45 -0.31 -34.52
N LEU A 221 10.31 -1.32 -34.32
CA LEU A 221 11.17 -1.42 -33.13
C LEU A 221 12.50 -0.69 -33.34
N SER A 222 12.91 0.06 -32.32
CA SER A 222 14.23 0.70 -32.28
C SER A 222 14.73 0.75 -30.86
N ALA A 223 16.02 0.45 -30.66
CA ALA A 223 16.63 0.45 -29.34
C ALA A 223 18.10 0.87 -29.40
N LYS A 224 18.56 1.51 -28.33
CA LYS A 224 19.96 1.83 -28.07
C LYS A 224 20.23 1.73 -26.58
N ARG A 225 21.18 0.88 -26.17
CA ARG A 225 21.60 0.74 -24.76
C ARG A 225 23.03 1.19 -24.52
N TRP A 226 23.32 1.66 -23.32
CA TRP A 226 24.67 2.00 -22.85
C TRP A 226 24.75 1.89 -21.32
N HIS A 227 25.97 1.79 -20.81
CA HIS A 227 26.21 1.82 -19.37
C HIS A 227 26.55 3.24 -18.90
N ASP A 228 25.80 3.79 -17.95
CA ASP A 228 26.15 5.04 -17.29
C ASP A 228 27.08 4.77 -16.10
N THR A 229 28.37 4.99 -16.31
CA THR A 229 29.41 4.82 -15.28
C THR A 229 29.23 5.68 -14.03
N LYS A 230 28.53 6.83 -14.10
CA LYS A 230 28.39 7.75 -12.96
C LYS A 230 27.37 7.23 -11.96
N THR A 231 26.24 6.73 -12.46
CA THR A 231 25.18 6.11 -11.65
C THR A 231 25.40 4.61 -11.46
N HIS A 232 26.27 4.00 -12.28
CA HIS A 232 26.48 2.55 -12.36
C HIS A 232 25.16 1.81 -12.59
N SER A 233 24.45 2.26 -13.63
CA SER A 233 23.20 1.69 -14.12
C SER A 233 23.26 1.54 -15.63
N ASP A 234 22.50 0.61 -16.17
CA ASP A 234 22.32 0.48 -17.61
C ASP A 234 21.14 1.33 -18.05
N ILE A 235 21.28 1.96 -19.20
CA ILE A 235 20.29 2.84 -19.78
C ILE A 235 19.94 2.31 -21.16
N MET A 236 18.65 2.34 -21.51
CA MET A 236 18.19 2.10 -22.86
C MET A 236 17.26 3.22 -23.30
N THR A 237 17.39 3.65 -24.55
CA THR A 237 16.32 4.36 -25.25
C THR A 237 15.66 3.42 -26.22
N TYR A 238 14.34 3.40 -26.26
CA TYR A 238 13.59 2.47 -27.10
C TYR A 238 12.29 3.07 -27.64
N GLY A 239 11.73 2.40 -28.64
CA GLY A 239 10.38 2.62 -29.13
C GLY A 239 9.87 1.36 -29.83
N THR A 240 8.58 1.08 -29.65
CA THR A 240 7.92 -0.16 -30.09
C THR A 240 6.78 0.08 -31.08
N LYS A 241 6.51 1.35 -31.41
CA LYS A 241 5.34 1.78 -32.21
C LYS A 241 5.71 2.59 -33.45
N GLY A 242 6.94 2.47 -33.96
CA GLY A 242 7.37 3.16 -35.19
C GLY A 242 7.63 4.66 -35.04
N ASN A 243 7.53 5.22 -33.84
CA ASN A 243 7.79 6.64 -33.56
C ASN A 243 9.28 6.95 -33.30
N GLY A 244 10.15 5.95 -33.47
CA GLY A 244 11.56 5.98 -33.07
C GLY A 244 11.73 5.83 -31.57
N MET A 245 12.96 6.02 -31.09
CA MET A 245 13.29 5.87 -29.66
C MET A 245 12.76 7.05 -28.84
N THR A 246 11.51 6.97 -28.39
CA THR A 246 10.84 8.03 -27.61
C THR A 246 10.96 7.84 -26.11
N ASP A 247 11.24 6.62 -25.66
CA ASP A 247 11.29 6.29 -24.24
C ASP A 247 12.71 6.04 -23.78
N TRP A 248 12.97 6.39 -22.53
CA TRP A 248 14.23 6.20 -21.83
C TRP A 248 13.97 5.35 -20.59
N VAL A 249 14.85 4.42 -20.28
CA VAL A 249 14.75 3.55 -19.10
C VAL A 249 16.11 3.38 -18.46
N ALA A 250 16.15 3.44 -17.14
CA ALA A 250 17.28 2.98 -16.35
C ALA A 250 16.94 1.66 -15.69
N TYR A 251 17.88 0.73 -15.71
CA TYR A 251 17.74 -0.63 -15.17
C TYR A 251 19.12 -1.20 -14.79
N MET A 252 19.16 -2.48 -14.40
CA MET A 252 20.41 -3.22 -14.22
C MET A 252 20.41 -4.46 -15.11
N SER A 253 21.32 -4.51 -16.09
CA SER A 253 21.66 -5.75 -16.79
C SER A 253 22.30 -6.76 -15.85
N ASP A 254 22.34 -8.03 -16.25
CA ASP A 254 22.99 -9.09 -15.46
C ASP A 254 24.42 -8.74 -15.06
N LYS A 255 25.20 -8.14 -15.98
CA LYS A 255 26.54 -7.67 -15.68
C LYS A 255 26.55 -6.62 -14.57
N THR A 256 25.68 -5.61 -14.64
CA THR A 256 25.58 -4.57 -13.61
C THR A 256 25.10 -5.14 -12.27
N LYS A 257 24.22 -6.15 -12.29
CA LYS A 257 23.80 -6.88 -11.09
C LYS A 257 24.96 -7.64 -10.46
N GLU A 258 25.74 -8.38 -11.24
CA GLU A 258 26.94 -9.10 -10.77
C GLU A 258 27.95 -8.14 -10.12
N GLU A 259 28.23 -7.02 -10.78
CA GLU A 259 29.10 -5.97 -10.24
C GLU A 259 28.51 -5.34 -8.97
N ARG A 260 27.19 -5.17 -8.89
CA ARG A 260 26.49 -4.68 -7.70
C ARG A 260 26.60 -5.67 -6.54
N ILE A 261 26.40 -6.96 -6.78
CA ILE A 261 26.56 -8.03 -5.79
C ILE A 261 28.01 -8.07 -5.28
N ALA A 262 28.99 -7.99 -6.17
CA ALA A 262 30.40 -7.95 -5.79
C ALA A 262 30.71 -6.73 -4.92
N TRP A 263 30.18 -5.55 -5.27
CA TRP A 263 30.31 -4.34 -4.45
C TRP A 263 29.66 -4.50 -3.07
N VAL A 264 28.42 -5.00 -2.98
CA VAL A 264 27.72 -5.22 -1.71
C VAL A 264 28.51 -6.17 -0.79
N LYS A 265 29.09 -7.24 -1.34
CA LYS A 265 29.95 -8.16 -0.59
C LYS A 265 31.15 -7.44 0.06
N THR A 266 31.76 -6.47 -0.61
CA THR A 266 32.92 -5.72 -0.07
C THR A 266 32.56 -4.81 1.11
N LEU A 267 31.26 -4.53 1.30
CA LEU A 267 30.75 -3.65 2.36
C LEU A 267 30.28 -4.43 3.61
N ASN A 268 30.43 -5.75 3.63
CA ASN A 268 29.99 -6.63 4.73
C ASN A 268 28.48 -6.54 5.06
N PHE A 269 27.65 -6.29 4.05
CA PHE A 269 26.20 -6.41 4.16
C PHE A 269 25.77 -7.88 4.16
N GLY A 270 24.56 -8.15 4.68
CA GLY A 270 24.04 -9.52 4.85
C GLY A 270 23.80 -10.28 3.54
N GLY A 271 23.66 -9.56 2.42
CA GLY A 271 23.49 -10.14 1.10
C GLY A 271 22.76 -9.19 0.16
N THR A 272 22.16 -9.77 -0.88
CA THR A 272 21.34 -9.06 -1.85
C THR A 272 20.01 -9.77 -2.05
N THR A 273 18.97 -9.02 -2.43
CA THR A 273 17.68 -9.55 -2.89
C THR A 273 17.40 -9.04 -4.30
N ASP A 274 16.69 -9.80 -5.13
CA ASP A 274 16.31 -9.39 -6.48
C ASP A 274 14.78 -9.24 -6.54
N TRP A 275 14.32 -8.04 -6.88
CA TRP A 275 12.92 -7.75 -7.18
C TRP A 275 12.72 -7.59 -8.69
N ALA A 276 12.03 -8.49 -9.38
CA ALA A 276 11.69 -9.84 -8.95
C ALA A 276 12.16 -10.83 -10.01
N ILE A 277 12.41 -12.07 -9.60
CA ILE A 277 13.04 -13.09 -10.44
C ILE A 277 12.26 -13.38 -11.73
N ASP A 278 10.93 -13.28 -11.70
CA ASP A 278 10.04 -13.44 -12.86
C ASP A 278 10.19 -12.35 -13.93
N LEU A 279 10.79 -11.21 -13.57
CA LEU A 279 11.05 -10.10 -14.49
C LEU A 279 12.42 -10.22 -15.18
N ALA A 280 13.28 -11.14 -14.70
CA ALA A 280 14.64 -11.28 -15.20
C ALA A 280 14.72 -11.95 -16.58
N GLY A 281 13.73 -12.75 -16.97
CA GLY A 281 13.71 -13.45 -18.24
C GLY A 281 12.38 -14.13 -18.53
N TYR A 282 12.22 -14.65 -19.74
CA TYR A 282 11.08 -15.50 -20.09
C TYR A 282 11.35 -16.93 -19.63
N PHE A 283 10.50 -17.44 -18.73
CA PHE A 283 10.60 -18.79 -18.21
C PHE A 283 9.58 -19.70 -18.89
N GLU A 284 10.06 -20.77 -19.52
CA GLU A 284 9.18 -21.83 -20.01
C GLU A 284 8.56 -22.60 -18.85
N GLY A 285 7.32 -23.06 -19.04
CA GLY A 285 6.67 -23.97 -18.10
C GLY A 285 7.38 -25.33 -18.04
N PRO A 286 7.11 -26.15 -17.02
CA PRO A 286 7.71 -27.48 -16.91
C PRO A 286 7.37 -28.36 -18.13
N SER A 287 8.40 -28.82 -18.85
CA SER A 287 8.26 -29.77 -19.96
C SER A 287 7.75 -31.13 -19.46
N LYS A 288 6.86 -31.80 -20.21
CA LYS A 288 6.54 -33.21 -19.95
C LYS A 288 7.81 -34.04 -20.08
N LYS A 289 8.03 -34.97 -19.13
CA LYS A 289 9.18 -35.90 -19.10
C LYS A 289 9.27 -36.85 -20.32
N ASP A 290 8.27 -36.84 -21.20
CA ASP A 290 8.17 -37.75 -22.36
C ASP A 290 8.69 -37.15 -23.68
N GLY A 291 9.25 -35.94 -23.67
CA GLY A 291 9.89 -35.34 -24.85
C GLY A 291 8.91 -34.81 -25.90
N THR A 292 7.61 -34.69 -25.57
CA THR A 292 6.66 -33.96 -26.43
C THR A 292 6.67 -32.47 -26.05
N SER A 293 7.10 -31.62 -26.97
CA SER A 293 7.44 -30.20 -26.76
C SER A 293 6.23 -29.25 -26.62
N ASN A 294 5.12 -29.71 -26.05
CA ASN A 294 3.95 -28.87 -25.80
C ASN A 294 3.67 -28.64 -24.29
N GLY A 295 4.54 -29.14 -23.40
CA GLY A 295 4.45 -28.91 -21.96
C GLY A 295 4.71 -27.45 -21.61
N GLY A 296 3.65 -26.68 -21.40
CA GLY A 296 3.69 -25.33 -20.84
C GLY A 296 2.87 -25.25 -19.56
N TRP A 297 2.69 -24.05 -19.01
CA TRP A 297 1.81 -23.82 -17.86
C TRP A 297 0.36 -24.29 -18.07
N SER A 298 -0.08 -24.44 -19.31
CA SER A 298 -1.37 -25.04 -19.68
C SER A 298 -1.46 -26.56 -19.43
N ASP A 299 -0.33 -27.25 -19.39
CA ASP A 299 -0.21 -28.68 -19.05
C ASP A 299 0.06 -28.90 -17.56
N PHE A 300 0.35 -27.83 -16.80
CA PHE A 300 0.41 -27.87 -15.35
C PHE A 300 -1.00 -28.11 -14.81
N LYS A 301 -1.32 -29.39 -14.57
CA LYS A 301 -2.46 -29.73 -13.73
C LYS A 301 -2.00 -29.63 -12.29
N ALA A 302 -2.38 -28.54 -11.63
CA ALA A 302 -2.41 -28.53 -10.17
C ALA A 302 -3.18 -29.78 -9.71
N ASP A 303 -2.73 -30.43 -8.64
CA ASP A 303 -3.45 -31.55 -8.04
C ASP A 303 -4.93 -31.17 -7.92
N ASP A 304 -5.83 -32.07 -8.35
CA ASP A 304 -7.27 -31.84 -8.41
C ASP A 304 -7.76 -31.12 -7.13
N LEU A 305 -8.03 -29.82 -7.29
CA LEU A 305 -8.50 -28.93 -6.22
C LEU A 305 -10.00 -29.13 -5.95
N THR A 306 -10.65 -30.07 -6.65
CA THR A 306 -12.05 -30.36 -6.37
C THR A 306 -12.20 -31.04 -5.02
N CYS A 307 -13.04 -30.43 -4.20
CA CYS A 307 -13.22 -30.76 -2.81
C CYS A 307 -14.62 -31.37 -2.61
N ASP A 308 -14.68 -32.70 -2.45
CA ASP A 308 -15.93 -33.39 -2.11
C ASP A 308 -16.24 -33.20 -0.63
N SER A 309 -17.14 -32.27 -0.34
CA SER A 309 -17.55 -31.91 1.02
C SER A 309 -18.57 -32.85 1.64
N LYS A 310 -19.09 -33.84 0.92
CA LYS A 310 -20.17 -34.72 1.40
C LYS A 310 -19.79 -35.50 2.66
N ASN A 311 -18.52 -35.85 2.80
CA ASN A 311 -18.03 -36.69 3.90
C ASN A 311 -17.14 -35.92 4.90
N TRP A 312 -17.13 -34.59 4.85
CA TRP A 312 -16.29 -33.83 5.78
C TRP A 312 -16.76 -33.95 7.23
N PRO A 313 -15.80 -34.02 8.17
CA PRO A 313 -16.09 -33.94 9.59
C PRO A 313 -16.91 -32.69 9.93
N SER A 314 -17.85 -32.84 10.87
CA SER A 314 -18.78 -31.76 11.23
C SER A 314 -18.34 -30.94 12.43
N THR A 315 -17.22 -31.27 13.08
CA THR A 315 -16.68 -30.56 14.26
C THR A 315 -15.16 -30.48 14.19
N LEU A 316 -14.58 -29.46 14.83
CA LEU A 316 -13.13 -29.24 14.86
C LEU A 316 -12.36 -30.44 15.43
N GLU A 317 -12.91 -31.08 16.45
CA GLU A 317 -12.31 -32.26 17.09
C GLU A 317 -12.32 -33.49 16.16
N LYS A 318 -13.42 -33.71 15.43
CA LYS A 318 -13.49 -34.79 14.43
C LYS A 318 -12.61 -34.50 13.22
N LEU A 319 -12.45 -33.23 12.84
CA LEU A 319 -11.51 -32.81 11.81
C LEU A 319 -10.08 -33.09 12.24
N ALA A 320 -9.69 -32.68 13.45
CA ALA A 320 -8.34 -32.93 13.98
C ALA A 320 -8.01 -34.43 14.04
N ASN A 321 -8.97 -35.26 14.50
CA ASN A 321 -8.77 -36.71 14.62
C ASN A 321 -8.76 -37.47 13.28
N ASN A 322 -9.26 -36.86 12.20
CA ASN A 322 -9.37 -37.51 10.88
C ASN A 322 -8.80 -36.64 9.76
N VAL A 323 -7.90 -35.70 10.06
CA VAL A 323 -7.39 -34.71 9.09
C VAL A 323 -6.71 -35.39 7.90
N ASP A 324 -6.10 -36.56 8.13
CA ASP A 324 -5.45 -37.36 7.11
C ASP A 324 -6.41 -38.05 6.14
N SER A 325 -7.69 -38.19 6.50
CA SER A 325 -8.74 -38.70 5.61
C SER A 325 -9.24 -37.66 4.59
N ILE A 326 -8.85 -36.39 4.77
CA ILE A 326 -9.21 -35.28 3.88
C ILE A 326 -8.00 -34.95 3.01
N ASN A 327 -8.24 -34.82 1.70
CA ASN A 327 -7.25 -34.31 0.75
C ASN A 327 -6.62 -33.03 1.31
N ALA A 328 -5.29 -32.94 1.31
CA ALA A 328 -4.54 -31.83 1.88
C ALA A 328 -5.05 -30.46 1.42
N ASN A 329 -5.38 -30.33 0.14
CA ASN A 329 -5.87 -29.09 -0.48
C ASN A 329 -7.30 -28.71 -0.03
N CYS A 330 -8.04 -29.66 0.55
CA CYS A 330 -9.42 -29.50 1.00
C CYS A 330 -9.56 -29.34 2.50
N ARG A 331 -8.50 -29.58 3.28
CA ARG A 331 -8.51 -29.47 4.75
C ARG A 331 -8.90 -28.06 5.19
N SER A 332 -8.42 -27.06 4.46
CA SER A 332 -8.73 -25.67 4.78
C SER A 332 -10.18 -25.28 4.50
N LEU A 333 -10.76 -25.80 3.43
CA LEU A 333 -12.19 -25.66 3.15
C LEU A 333 -13.05 -26.47 4.13
N ALA A 334 -12.61 -27.65 4.57
CA ALA A 334 -13.28 -28.43 5.59
C ALA A 334 -13.29 -27.71 6.95
N LEU A 335 -12.17 -27.10 7.35
CA LEU A 335 -12.09 -26.27 8.55
C LEU A 335 -13.02 -25.07 8.46
N MET A 336 -12.97 -24.33 7.35
CA MET A 336 -13.84 -23.17 7.13
C MET A 336 -15.32 -23.56 7.13
N ASN A 337 -15.69 -24.72 6.58
CA ASN A 337 -17.07 -25.20 6.62
C ASN A 337 -17.59 -25.41 8.05
N ILE A 338 -16.74 -25.95 8.93
CA ILE A 338 -17.06 -26.16 10.35
C ILE A 338 -17.15 -24.82 11.06
N LEU A 339 -16.15 -23.95 10.89
CA LEU A 339 -16.12 -22.63 11.52
C LEU A 339 -17.28 -21.73 11.08
N ILE A 340 -17.69 -21.79 9.81
CA ILE A 340 -18.86 -21.04 9.31
C ILE A 340 -20.14 -21.56 9.99
N LYS A 341 -20.29 -22.88 10.15
CA LYS A 341 -21.45 -23.45 10.86
C LYS A 341 -21.46 -23.05 12.33
N ASP A 342 -20.32 -23.10 12.99
CA ASP A 342 -20.18 -22.68 14.39
C ASP A 342 -20.44 -21.17 14.54
N LEU A 343 -19.95 -20.36 13.59
CA LEU A 343 -20.19 -18.92 13.54
C LEU A 343 -21.67 -18.60 13.33
N ILE A 344 -22.37 -19.31 12.44
CA ILE A 344 -23.82 -19.10 12.23
C ILE A 344 -24.57 -19.36 13.54
N VAL A 345 -24.24 -20.45 14.25
CA VAL A 345 -24.85 -20.76 15.56
C VAL A 345 -24.53 -19.67 16.58
N ALA A 346 -23.27 -19.23 16.65
CA ALA A 346 -22.86 -18.16 17.57
C ALA A 346 -23.53 -16.82 17.24
N VAL A 347 -23.65 -16.47 15.95
CA VAL A 347 -24.34 -15.26 15.50
C VAL A 347 -25.82 -15.34 15.83
N GLU A 348 -26.49 -16.47 15.62
CA GLU A 348 -27.89 -16.65 16.04
C GLU A 348 -28.08 -16.50 17.55
N GLU A 349 -27.10 -16.92 18.35
CA GLU A 349 -27.11 -16.78 19.81
C GLU A 349 -26.88 -15.32 20.25
N VAL A 350 -25.91 -14.63 19.66
CA VAL A 350 -25.64 -13.20 19.90
C VAL A 350 -26.80 -12.33 19.43
N SER A 351 -27.40 -12.65 18.28
CA SER A 351 -28.53 -11.91 17.71
C SER A 351 -29.75 -11.90 18.63
N LYS A 352 -29.96 -12.97 19.42
CA LYS A 352 -31.06 -13.04 20.40
C LYS A 352 -30.92 -12.02 21.53
N ASN A 353 -29.70 -11.58 21.85
CA ASN A 353 -29.41 -10.62 22.92
C ASN A 353 -28.89 -9.26 22.42
N PHE A 354 -28.82 -9.06 21.10
CA PHE A 354 -28.20 -7.87 20.49
C PHE A 354 -28.88 -6.56 20.91
N ASN A 355 -30.23 -6.54 20.95
CA ASN A 355 -30.99 -5.35 21.32
C ASN A 355 -30.82 -4.97 22.80
N ASP A 356 -30.75 -5.95 23.70
CA ASP A 356 -30.58 -5.70 25.14
C ASP A 356 -29.15 -5.23 25.49
N ALA A 357 -28.14 -5.71 24.74
CA ALA A 357 -26.74 -5.35 24.97
C ALA A 357 -26.34 -3.98 24.37
N PHE A 358 -26.93 -3.59 23.23
CA PHE A 358 -26.61 -2.33 22.54
C PHE A 358 -27.57 -1.18 22.82
N GLY A 359 -28.72 -1.42 23.48
CA GLY A 359 -29.67 -0.37 23.87
C GLY A 359 -29.00 0.76 24.65
N TRP A 360 -28.16 0.43 25.63
CA TRP A 360 -27.42 1.42 26.43
C TRP A 360 -26.43 2.27 25.62
N TYR A 361 -25.85 1.72 24.55
CA TYR A 361 -24.98 2.47 23.66
C TYR A 361 -25.78 3.42 22.78
N ALA A 362 -26.92 2.97 22.24
CA ALA A 362 -27.84 3.84 21.49
C ALA A 362 -28.40 4.98 22.35
N ASP A 363 -28.82 4.68 23.59
CA ASP A 363 -29.29 5.68 24.56
C ASP A 363 -28.17 6.67 24.91
N ARG A 364 -26.94 6.19 25.11
CA ARG A 364 -25.81 7.07 25.39
C ARG A 364 -25.43 7.95 24.19
N VAL A 365 -25.53 7.43 22.97
CA VAL A 365 -25.32 8.23 21.75
C VAL A 365 -26.39 9.31 21.65
N LYS A 366 -27.66 9.01 21.99
CA LYS A 366 -28.74 10.00 22.06
C LYS A 366 -28.48 11.11 23.09
N ASP A 367 -27.95 10.79 24.27
CA ASP A 367 -27.58 11.80 25.27
C ASP A 367 -26.54 12.82 24.75
N PHE A 368 -25.70 12.45 23.78
CA PHE A 368 -24.69 13.35 23.19
C PHE A 368 -25.20 14.11 21.95
N ILE A 369 -26.43 13.86 21.50
CA ILE A 369 -27.02 14.56 20.36
C ILE A 369 -27.30 16.01 20.72
N ASP A 370 -27.77 16.29 21.94
CA ASP A 370 -28.15 17.64 22.37
C ASP A 370 -27.00 18.64 22.24
N ASP A 371 -25.79 18.30 22.73
CA ASP A 371 -24.60 19.17 22.61
C ASP A 371 -24.27 19.50 21.14
N ARG A 372 -24.47 18.53 20.24
CA ARG A 372 -24.20 18.68 18.80
C ARG A 372 -25.29 19.45 18.09
N ILE A 373 -26.54 19.31 18.51
CA ILE A 373 -27.67 20.13 18.04
C ILE A 373 -27.48 21.58 18.51
N GLU A 374 -27.09 21.80 19.77
CA GLU A 374 -26.78 23.12 20.30
C GLU A 374 -25.65 23.80 19.54
N GLU A 375 -24.59 23.06 19.20
CA GLU A 375 -23.50 23.53 18.35
C GLU A 375 -23.99 23.88 16.94
N PHE A 376 -24.81 23.00 16.35
CA PHE A 376 -25.36 23.20 15.01
C PHE A 376 -26.31 24.41 14.94
N LEU A 377 -27.05 24.67 16.03
CA LEU A 377 -27.95 25.82 16.19
C LEU A 377 -27.28 27.01 16.89
N ALA A 378 -25.96 26.97 17.08
CA ALA A 378 -25.26 28.00 17.84
C ALA A 378 -25.34 29.38 17.15
N PRO A 379 -25.65 30.46 17.88
CA PRO A 379 -25.77 31.78 17.29
C PRO A 379 -24.46 32.29 16.69
N GLY A 380 -24.51 32.78 15.45
CA GLY A 380 -23.38 33.38 14.76
C GLY A 380 -22.29 32.42 14.27
N ARG A 381 -22.40 31.11 14.56
CA ARG A 381 -21.40 30.09 14.15
C ARG A 381 -22.02 28.77 13.70
N GLY A 382 -23.18 28.41 14.21
CA GLY A 382 -23.92 27.21 13.84
C GLY A 382 -24.49 27.31 12.44
N LYS A 383 -24.45 26.19 11.71
CA LYS A 383 -24.91 26.11 10.31
C LYS A 383 -26.42 25.88 10.18
N GLY A 384 -27.12 25.58 11.28
CA GLY A 384 -28.55 25.24 11.30
C GLY A 384 -29.49 26.43 11.31
N LEU A 385 -29.10 27.56 11.91
CA LEU A 385 -29.98 28.72 12.05
C LEU A 385 -30.43 29.34 10.71
N LYS A 386 -29.66 29.17 9.63
CA LYS A 386 -30.03 29.67 8.29
C LYS A 386 -31.31 29.05 7.71
N TYR A 387 -31.77 27.93 8.28
CA TYR A 387 -33.01 27.25 7.88
C TYR A 387 -34.22 27.64 8.76
N MET A 388 -34.03 28.56 9.70
CA MET A 388 -35.04 29.00 10.67
C MET A 388 -35.31 30.50 10.56
N ASP A 389 -36.55 30.87 10.83
CA ASP A 389 -36.94 32.24 11.15
C ASP A 389 -37.06 32.40 12.67
N CYS A 390 -36.57 33.51 13.20
CA CYS A 390 -36.53 33.82 14.62
C CYS A 390 -37.43 35.03 14.93
N GLU A 391 -38.25 34.91 15.97
CA GLU A 391 -38.85 36.06 16.66
C GLU A 391 -38.23 36.12 18.05
N TRP A 392 -37.77 37.29 18.50
CA TRP A 392 -37.25 37.43 19.85
C TRP A 392 -37.83 38.64 20.57
N LYS A 393 -38.00 38.50 21.89
CA LYS A 393 -38.46 39.57 22.78
C LYS A 393 -37.50 39.70 23.96
N SER A 394 -37.14 40.94 24.25
CA SER A 394 -36.31 41.32 25.40
C SER A 394 -36.85 42.60 26.05
N ARG A 395 -36.28 42.97 27.21
CA ARG A 395 -36.60 44.26 27.86
C ARG A 395 -36.26 45.49 27.00
N LYS A 396 -35.34 45.37 26.03
CA LYS A 396 -34.84 46.49 25.22
C LYS A 396 -35.47 46.58 23.83
N GLY A 397 -36.35 45.65 23.47
CA GLY A 397 -36.97 45.60 22.15
C GLY A 397 -37.29 44.17 21.72
N SER A 398 -37.84 44.07 20.53
CA SER A 398 -38.19 42.82 19.86
C SER A 398 -37.94 42.95 18.36
N ASP A 399 -37.59 41.86 17.71
CA ASP A 399 -37.42 41.81 16.25
C ASP A 399 -37.85 40.43 15.72
N LYS A 400 -38.08 40.35 14.40
CA LYS A 400 -38.47 39.14 13.70
C LYS A 400 -37.85 39.09 12.30
N GLY A 401 -37.22 37.98 11.97
CA GLY A 401 -36.60 37.77 10.66
C GLY A 401 -35.86 36.44 10.60
N ARG A 402 -34.89 36.31 9.70
CA ARG A 402 -34.09 35.08 9.59
C ARG A 402 -33.16 34.93 10.79
N CYS A 403 -33.03 33.74 11.36
CA CYS A 403 -32.20 33.55 12.57
C CYS A 403 -30.70 33.81 12.35
N ASP A 404 -30.20 33.66 11.13
CA ASP A 404 -28.81 33.96 10.77
C ASP A 404 -28.52 35.45 10.59
N GLU A 405 -29.55 36.28 10.45
CA GLU A 405 -29.42 37.73 10.21
C GLU A 405 -29.97 38.56 11.38
N THR A 406 -31.00 38.07 12.04
CA THR A 406 -31.72 38.70 13.15
C THR A 406 -31.53 37.88 14.41
N TRP A 407 -30.57 38.29 15.25
CA TRP A 407 -30.33 37.71 16.56
C TRP A 407 -30.37 38.79 17.64
N PRO A 408 -30.92 38.52 18.84
CA PRO A 408 -30.97 39.52 19.90
C PRO A 408 -29.54 39.99 20.25
N PRO A 409 -29.24 41.30 20.19
CA PRO A 409 -27.88 41.80 20.39
C PRO A 409 -27.34 41.38 21.75
N VAL A 410 -26.10 40.90 21.80
CA VAL A 410 -25.44 40.52 23.05
C VAL A 410 -25.33 41.79 23.91
N ALA A 411 -26.02 41.83 25.06
CA ALA A 411 -25.99 43.03 25.88
C ALA A 411 -24.62 43.12 26.58
N PRO A 412 -23.94 44.28 26.57
CA PRO A 412 -22.72 44.44 27.35
C PRO A 412 -23.08 44.41 28.84
N GLY A 413 -22.57 43.40 29.58
CA GLY A 413 -22.68 43.28 31.03
C GLY A 413 -23.00 41.86 31.52
N PRO A 414 -22.75 41.55 32.82
CA PRO A 414 -22.84 40.20 33.39
C PRO A 414 -24.27 39.64 33.57
N SER A 415 -25.32 40.40 33.24
CA SER A 415 -26.70 39.91 33.31
C SER A 415 -27.58 40.57 32.24
N PRO A 416 -27.73 39.95 31.06
CA PRO A 416 -28.50 40.52 29.94
C PRO A 416 -30.02 40.49 30.15
N GLY A 417 -30.52 39.90 31.25
CA GLY A 417 -31.95 39.67 31.51
C GLY A 417 -32.55 38.53 30.69
N PRO A 418 -33.77 38.08 31.03
CA PRO A 418 -34.44 37.00 30.30
C PRO A 418 -34.76 37.43 28.86
N ARG A 419 -34.55 36.50 27.94
CA ARG A 419 -34.88 36.64 26.52
C ARG A 419 -35.70 35.43 26.14
N VAL A 420 -36.73 35.65 25.33
CA VAL A 420 -37.48 34.55 24.72
C VAL A 420 -37.25 34.64 23.22
N VAL A 421 -36.82 33.53 22.64
CA VAL A 421 -36.62 33.37 21.21
C VAL A 421 -37.54 32.25 20.75
N TRP A 422 -38.36 32.52 19.74
CA TRP A 422 -39.20 31.54 19.07
C TRP A 422 -38.56 31.23 17.73
N TYR A 423 -38.34 29.95 17.46
CA TYR A 423 -37.84 29.45 16.18
C TYR A 423 -39.02 28.91 15.37
N THR A 424 -39.09 29.28 14.10
CA THR A 424 -40.01 28.71 13.13
C THR A 424 -39.20 28.08 12.00
N MET A 425 -39.42 26.79 11.76
CA MET A 425 -38.72 26.09 10.68
C MET A 425 -39.18 26.64 9.32
N ARG A 426 -38.23 27.12 8.51
CA ARG A 426 -38.50 27.66 7.17
C ARG A 426 -38.24 26.63 6.07
N ASP A 427 -37.18 25.84 6.22
CA ASP A 427 -36.80 24.78 5.28
C ASP A 427 -36.39 23.52 6.05
N GLU A 428 -37.39 22.70 6.34
CA GLU A 428 -37.22 21.46 7.09
C GLU A 428 -36.34 20.44 6.36
N LYS A 429 -36.51 20.32 5.04
CA LYS A 429 -35.74 19.35 4.24
C LYS A 429 -34.26 19.74 4.18
N GLY A 430 -33.97 21.02 3.94
CA GLY A 430 -32.61 21.55 3.97
C GLY A 430 -31.99 21.50 5.36
N PHE A 431 -32.78 21.74 6.40
CA PHE A 431 -32.35 21.63 7.79
C PHE A 431 -31.86 20.23 8.13
N TYR A 432 -32.68 19.20 7.91
CA TYR A 432 -32.29 17.82 8.26
C TYR A 432 -31.20 17.25 7.33
N ALA A 433 -31.15 17.65 6.06
CA ALA A 433 -30.04 17.28 5.18
C ALA A 433 -28.71 17.86 5.67
N ALA A 434 -28.72 19.12 6.12
CA ALA A 434 -27.55 19.76 6.70
C ALA A 434 -27.21 19.20 8.08
N LEU A 435 -28.21 18.89 8.91
CA LEU A 435 -28.01 18.28 10.23
C LEU A 435 -27.32 16.91 10.11
N LEU A 436 -27.74 16.09 9.15
CA LEU A 436 -27.08 14.81 8.86
C LEU A 436 -25.65 15.01 8.32
N THR A 437 -25.47 15.93 7.36
CA THR A 437 -24.17 16.13 6.70
C THR A 437 -23.13 16.79 7.60
N GLU A 438 -23.55 17.79 8.38
CA GLU A 438 -22.66 18.66 9.16
C GLU A 438 -22.53 18.20 10.61
N ALA A 439 -23.58 17.58 11.16
CA ALA A 439 -23.62 17.15 12.55
C ALA A 439 -23.87 15.65 12.70
N GLY A 440 -23.98 14.86 11.63
CA GLY A 440 -24.10 13.39 11.69
C GLY A 440 -25.33 12.89 12.46
N ILE A 441 -26.41 13.67 12.51
CA ILE A 441 -27.63 13.34 13.26
C ILE A 441 -28.77 13.09 12.27
N GLU A 442 -29.39 11.91 12.38
CA GLU A 442 -30.57 11.56 11.58
C GLU A 442 -31.84 12.24 12.11
N LYS A 443 -32.83 12.44 11.23
CA LYS A 443 -34.05 13.19 11.55
C LYS A 443 -34.84 12.53 12.69
N ASP A 444 -34.92 11.21 12.68
CA ASP A 444 -35.64 10.38 13.65
C ASP A 444 -34.97 10.33 15.03
N TRP A 445 -33.78 10.94 15.18
CA TRP A 445 -33.08 11.04 16.46
C TRP A 445 -33.29 12.39 17.15
N VAL A 446 -34.01 13.31 16.50
CA VAL A 446 -34.41 14.61 17.07
C VAL A 446 -35.85 14.51 17.55
N GLU A 447 -36.06 14.50 18.87
CA GLU A 447 -37.37 14.37 19.51
C GLU A 447 -38.19 15.67 19.58
#